data_AF-A0A1I3A858-F1
#
_entry.id   AF-A0A1I3A858-F1
#
_cell.length_a   1.000
_cell.length_b   1.000
_cell.length_c   1.000
_cell.angle_alpha   90.00
_cell.angle_beta   90.00
_cell.angle_gamma   90.00
#
_symmetry.space_group_name_H-M   'P 1'
#
loop_
_entity.id
_entity.type
_entity.pdbx_description
1 polymer ?
#
loop_
_entity_poly.entity_id
_entity_poly.type
_entity_poly.pdbx_seq_one_letter_code
_entity_poly.pdbx_strand_id
1 'polypeptide(L)'
;MTLTAPPAAAGSIPEPEGSRVAVIDQAGAILAGALDGVRFGQLDDSEAVAVLAALERLGRKVDGARLRSTTDIGARAETDLGNGSLAYKNGCRDRVEFIT
;
A
#
# COMPACT_ATOMS: atom_id res chain seq x y z
N MET A 1 -8.99 -45.33 -15.15
CA MET A 1 -8.20 -44.14 -15.51
C MET A 1 -8.21 -43.22 -14.31
N THR A 2 -7.06 -43.02 -13.66
CA THR A 2 -6.96 -42.21 -12.44
C THR A 2 -6.56 -40.80 -12.84
N LEU A 3 -7.48 -39.84 -12.70
CA LEU A 3 -7.23 -38.42 -12.93
C LEU A 3 -6.42 -37.86 -11.76
N THR A 4 -5.12 -37.65 -11.98
CA THR A 4 -4.26 -36.89 -11.07
C THR A 4 -4.67 -35.42 -11.11
N ALA A 5 -5.04 -34.87 -9.96
CA ALA A 5 -5.34 -33.44 -9.80
C ALA A 5 -4.08 -32.58 -10.00
N PRO A 6 -4.20 -31.33 -10.51
CA PRO A 6 -3.08 -30.43 -10.69
C PRO A 6 -2.42 -30.06 -9.33
N PRO A 7 -1.10 -29.81 -9.30
CA PRO A 7 -0.43 -29.36 -8.10
C PRO A 7 -0.99 -28.00 -7.64
N ALA A 8 -1.27 -27.89 -6.34
CA ALA A 8 -1.71 -26.66 -5.70
C ALA A 8 -0.74 -25.52 -6.02
N ALA A 9 -1.29 -24.36 -6.39
CA ALA A 9 -0.52 -23.15 -6.66
C ALA A 9 0.36 -22.80 -5.46
N ALA A 10 1.66 -23.03 -5.59
CA ALA A 10 2.66 -22.54 -4.65
C ALA A 10 2.66 -21.00 -4.72
N GLY A 11 2.33 -20.35 -3.61
CA GLY A 11 2.54 -18.90 -3.45
C GLY A 11 1.31 -18.06 -3.14
N SER A 12 0.22 -18.64 -2.62
CA SER A 12 -0.79 -17.82 -1.94
C SER A 12 -0.14 -17.23 -0.68
N ILE A 13 0.28 -15.97 -0.75
CA ILE A 13 0.55 -15.17 0.45
C ILE A 13 -0.70 -15.31 1.31
N PRO A 14 -0.60 -15.75 2.58
CA PRO A 14 -1.76 -15.87 3.43
C PRO A 14 -2.49 -14.53 3.41
N GLU A 15 -3.78 -14.57 3.02
CA GLU A 15 -4.64 -13.39 3.11
C GLU A 15 -4.54 -12.92 4.56
N PRO A 16 -4.23 -11.63 4.79
CA PRO A 16 -4.04 -11.15 6.15
C PRO A 16 -5.30 -11.44 6.96
N GLU A 17 -5.17 -12.23 8.03
CA GLU A 17 -6.25 -12.42 9.02
C GLU A 17 -6.42 -11.09 9.76
N GLY A 18 -7.19 -10.17 9.19
CA GLY A 18 -7.39 -8.83 9.74
C GLY A 18 -7.81 -7.80 8.69
N SER A 19 -8.21 -6.61 9.17
CA SER A 19 -8.47 -5.47 8.28
C SER A 19 -7.21 -5.13 7.48
N ARG A 20 -7.34 -4.97 6.15
CA ARG A 20 -6.21 -4.54 5.29
C ARG A 20 -5.59 -3.22 5.77
N VAL A 21 -6.40 -2.34 6.37
CA VAL A 21 -5.95 -1.11 7.01
C VAL A 21 -5.05 -1.42 8.20
N ALA A 22 -5.48 -2.30 9.11
CA ALA A 22 -4.70 -2.67 10.30
C ALA A 22 -3.34 -3.29 9.94
N VAL A 23 -3.27 -4.08 8.86
CA VAL A 23 -2.01 -4.65 8.37
C VAL A 23 -1.07 -3.58 7.83
N ILE A 24 -1.60 -2.60 7.10
CA ILE A 24 -0.81 -1.46 6.60
C ILE A 24 -0.31 -0.60 7.77
N ASP A 25 -1.17 -0.33 8.75
CA ASP A 25 -0.81 0.43 9.95
C ASP A 25 0.28 -0.28 10.76
N GLN A 26 0.17 -1.60 10.94
CA GLN A 26 1.19 -2.41 11.61
C GLN A 26 2.52 -2.38 10.85
N ALA A 27 2.50 -2.50 9.52
CA ALA A 27 3.70 -2.38 8.71
C ALA A 27 4.34 -0.98 8.85
N GLY A 28 3.52 0.07 8.91
CA GLY A 28 3.96 1.43 9.17
C GLY A 28 4.64 1.59 10.54
N ALA A 29 4.06 1.00 11.58
CA ALA A 29 4.63 1.03 12.93
C ALA A 29 6.00 0.30 13.00
N ILE A 30 6.12 -0.85 12.35
CA ILE A 30 7.40 -1.59 12.27
C ILE A 30 8.46 -0.76 11.56
N LEU A 31 8.10 -0.13 10.43
CA LEU A 31 9.02 0.72 9.69
C LEU A 31 9.46 1.94 10.52
N ALA A 32 8.51 2.62 11.17
CA ALA A 32 8.82 3.75 12.05
C ALA A 32 9.82 3.36 13.14
N GLY A 33 9.57 2.24 13.83
CA GLY A 33 10.49 1.73 14.86
C GLY A 33 11.89 1.39 14.31
N ALA A 34 11.98 0.86 13.09
CA ALA A 34 13.27 0.61 12.44
C ALA A 34 14.04 1.91 12.14
N LEU A 35 13.33 2.99 11.81
CA LEU A 35 13.93 4.28 11.46
C LEU A 35 14.28 5.15 12.68
N ASP A 36 13.51 5.06 13.77
CA ASP A 36 13.82 5.77 15.03
C ASP A 36 15.21 5.40 15.58
N GLY A 37 15.68 4.18 15.28
CA GLY A 37 17.01 3.70 15.65
C GLY A 37 18.16 4.22 14.77
N VAL A 38 17.86 4.79 13.59
CA VAL A 38 18.90 5.21 12.63
C VAL A 38 19.49 6.55 13.03
N ARG A 39 20.76 6.53 13.42
CA ARG A 39 21.55 7.74 13.71
C ARG A 39 22.58 7.94 12.61
N PHE A 40 22.22 8.66 11.56
CA PHE A 40 23.10 8.85 10.39
C PHE A 40 24.50 9.38 10.74
N GLY A 41 24.64 10.23 11.77
CA GLY A 41 25.95 10.70 12.23
C GLY A 41 26.84 9.64 12.90
N GLN A 42 26.33 8.41 13.10
CA GLN A 42 27.07 7.26 13.63
C GLN A 42 27.35 6.19 12.56
N LEU A 43 26.83 6.39 11.34
CA LEU A 43 27.06 5.50 10.21
C LEU A 43 28.28 5.99 9.43
N ASP A 44 28.99 5.06 8.78
CA ASP A 44 29.92 5.46 7.73
C ASP A 44 29.16 5.89 6.46
N ASP A 45 29.84 6.58 5.56
CA ASP A 45 29.24 7.13 4.34
C ASP A 45 28.58 6.04 3.47
N SER A 46 29.18 4.84 3.42
CA SER A 46 28.65 3.73 2.63
C SER A 46 27.34 3.20 3.21
N GLU A 47 27.30 3.02 4.53
CA GLU A 47 26.11 2.58 5.25
C GLU A 47 24.99 3.65 5.18
N ALA A 48 25.32 4.93 5.36
CA ALA A 48 24.37 6.04 5.23
C ALA A 48 23.70 6.06 3.84
N VAL A 49 24.49 5.92 2.77
CA VAL A 49 23.98 5.85 1.40
C VAL A 49 23.15 4.57 1.17
N ALA A 50 23.56 3.44 1.75
CA ALA A 50 22.81 2.20 1.64
C ALA A 50 21.43 2.29 2.31
N VAL A 51 21.35 2.90 3.50
CA VAL A 51 20.09 3.17 4.20
C VAL A 51 19.19 4.08 3.37
N LEU A 52 19.72 5.18 2.84
CA LEU A 52 18.96 6.07 1.97
C LEU A 52 18.43 5.34 0.72
N ALA A 53 19.24 4.52 0.07
CA ALA A 53 18.83 3.75 -1.09
C ALA A 53 17.78 2.68 -0.76
N ALA A 54 17.80 2.12 0.45
CA ALA A 54 16.78 1.19 0.92
C ALA A 54 15.44 1.89 1.15
N LEU A 55 15.47 3.04 1.84
CA LEU A 55 14.31 3.90 2.07
C LEU A 55 13.64 4.33 0.77
N GLU A 56 14.42 4.81 -0.18
CA GLU A 56 13.94 5.25 -1.48
C GLU A 56 13.28 4.10 -2.27
N ARG A 57 13.88 2.90 -2.23
CA ARG A 57 13.28 1.70 -2.86
C ARG A 57 11.95 1.31 -2.23
N LEU A 58 11.82 1.44 -0.91
CA LEU A 58 10.57 1.18 -0.20
C LEU A 58 9.52 2.25 -0.52
N GLY A 59 9.91 3.53 -0.45
CA GLY A 59 9.05 4.68 -0.74
C GLY A 59 8.41 4.58 -2.13
N ARG A 60 9.18 4.21 -3.16
CA ARG A 60 8.63 4.00 -4.51
C ARG A 60 7.59 2.88 -4.61
N LYS A 61 7.76 1.80 -3.84
CA LYS A 61 6.77 0.70 -3.83
C LYS A 61 5.46 1.15 -3.19
N VAL A 62 5.55 1.88 -2.07
CA VAL A 62 4.40 2.43 -1.36
C VAL A 62 3.71 3.50 -2.20
N ASP A 63 4.43 4.44 -2.79
CA ASP A 63 3.85 5.46 -3.67
C ASP A 63 3.23 4.85 -4.93
N GLY A 64 3.87 3.85 -5.54
CA GLY A 64 3.28 3.12 -6.64
C GLY A 64 1.96 2.42 -6.27
N ALA A 65 1.85 1.89 -5.05
CA ALA A 65 0.59 1.34 -4.55
C ALA A 65 -0.45 2.44 -4.34
N ARG A 66 -0.07 3.57 -3.73
CA ARG A 66 -0.93 4.75 -3.55
C ARG A 66 -1.51 5.23 -4.88
N LEU A 67 -0.68 5.42 -5.91
CA LEU A 67 -1.12 5.88 -7.23
C LEU A 67 -2.12 4.92 -7.90
N ARG A 68 -1.89 3.60 -7.78
CA ARG A 68 -2.84 2.60 -8.29
C ARG A 68 -4.16 2.63 -7.53
N SER A 69 -4.11 2.74 -6.20
CA SER A 69 -5.30 2.87 -5.36
C SER A 69 -6.08 4.14 -5.68
N THR A 70 -5.42 5.29 -5.84
CA THR A 70 -6.07 6.54 -6.22
C THR A 70 -6.74 6.45 -7.58
N THR A 71 -6.11 5.78 -8.56
CA THR A 71 -6.73 5.55 -9.88
C THR A 71 -8.02 4.72 -9.77
N ASP A 72 -7.96 3.58 -9.06
CA ASP A 72 -9.11 2.68 -8.90
C ASP A 72 -10.24 3.31 -8.07
N ILE A 73 -9.90 3.88 -6.91
CA ILE A 73 -10.86 4.57 -6.04
C ILE A 73 -11.44 5.79 -6.76
N GLY A 74 -10.61 6.50 -7.52
CA GLY A 74 -11.02 7.63 -8.33
C GLY A 74 -12.09 7.26 -9.36
N ALA A 75 -11.89 6.17 -10.12
CA ALA A 75 -12.91 5.69 -11.04
C ALA A 75 -14.25 5.40 -10.33
N ARG A 76 -14.20 4.81 -9.13
CA ARG A 76 -15.39 4.53 -8.30
C ARG A 76 -16.03 5.79 -7.70
N ALA A 77 -15.25 6.84 -7.50
CA ALA A 77 -15.73 8.14 -7.06
C ALA A 77 -16.54 8.89 -8.13
N GLU A 78 -16.33 8.55 -9.41
CA GLU A 78 -17.10 9.08 -10.55
C GLU A 78 -18.17 8.10 -11.05
N THR A 79 -18.08 6.82 -10.67
CA THR A 79 -19.00 5.77 -11.13
C THR A 79 -20.45 6.14 -10.80
N ASP A 80 -21.34 5.84 -11.73
CA ASP A 80 -22.78 6.18 -11.72
C ASP A 80 -23.12 7.68 -11.79
N LEU A 81 -22.14 8.59 -11.89
CA LEU A 81 -22.29 10.06 -12.06
C LEU A 81 -23.39 10.71 -11.18
N GLY A 82 -23.67 10.10 -10.02
CA GLY A 82 -24.84 10.42 -9.20
C GLY A 82 -24.79 9.71 -7.86
N ASN A 83 -25.94 9.39 -7.30
CA ASN A 83 -26.06 8.94 -5.90
C ASN A 83 -25.34 7.61 -5.57
N GLY A 84 -24.94 6.85 -6.60
CA GLY A 84 -24.18 5.61 -6.47
C GLY A 84 -22.68 5.80 -6.27
N SER A 85 -22.13 6.98 -6.59
CA SER A 85 -20.69 7.23 -6.58
C SER A 85 -20.11 7.24 -5.17
N LEU A 86 -18.82 6.89 -5.03
CA LEU A 86 -18.16 7.02 -3.73
C LEU A 86 -18.08 8.49 -3.28
N ALA A 87 -17.88 9.44 -4.20
CA ALA A 87 -17.84 10.85 -3.83
C ALA A 87 -19.17 11.29 -3.20
N TYR A 88 -20.30 10.97 -3.84
CA TYR A 88 -21.61 11.31 -3.32
C TYR A 88 -21.90 10.63 -1.97
N LYS A 89 -21.60 9.34 -1.85
CA LYS A 89 -21.80 8.56 -0.61
C LYS A 89 -20.99 9.10 0.57
N ASN A 90 -19.89 9.81 0.30
CA ASN A 90 -19.04 10.43 1.31
C ASN A 90 -19.23 11.95 1.42
N GLY A 91 -20.26 12.52 0.77
CA GLY A 91 -20.59 13.94 0.86
C GLY A 91 -19.64 14.87 0.09
N CYS A 92 -18.78 14.32 -0.76
CA CYS A 92 -17.89 15.08 -1.63
C CYS A 92 -18.61 15.51 -2.91
N ARG A 93 -18.26 16.68 -3.44
CA ARG A 93 -18.84 17.24 -4.67
C ARG A 93 -18.33 16.52 -5.91
N ASP A 94 -17.08 16.08 -5.87
CA ASP A 94 -16.41 15.42 -6.98
C ASP A 94 -15.35 14.43 -6.48
N ARG A 95 -14.72 13.74 -7.44
CA ARG A 95 -13.63 12.80 -7.16
C ARG A 95 -12.44 13.47 -6.49
N VAL A 96 -12.07 14.69 -6.88
CA VAL A 96 -10.86 15.35 -6.39
C VAL A 96 -11.00 15.62 -4.90
N GLU A 97 -12.15 16.15 -4.47
CA GLU A 97 -12.46 16.34 -3.05
C GLU A 97 -12.49 15.02 -2.26
N PHE A 98 -12.82 13.89 -2.91
CA PHE A 98 -12.87 12.59 -2.24
C PHE A 98 -11.49 11.91 -2.06
N ILE A 99 -10.55 12.11 -2.98
CA ILE A 99 -9.25 11.39 -3.00
C ILE A 99 -8.07 12.20 -2.45
N THR A 100 -8.29 13.47 -2.08
CA THR A 100 -7.26 14.42 -1.62
C THR A 100 -7.50 14.82 -0.18
#